data_AF-A0A1N7PIY9-F1
#
_entry.id   AF-A0A1N7PIY9-F1
#
_cell.length_a   1.000
_cell.length_b   1.000
_cell.length_c   1.000
_cell.angle_alpha   90.00
_cell.angle_beta   90.00
_cell.angle_gamma   90.00
#
_symmetry.space_group_name_H-M   'P 1'
#
loop_
_entity.id
_entity.type
_entity.pdbx_description
1 polymer ?
#
loop_
_entity_poly.entity_id
_entity_poly.type
_entity_poly.pdbx_seq_one_letter_code
_entity_poly.pdbx_strand_id
1 'polypeptide(L)'
;MNSLDSKRYVIENVDALLRIMHADPHYALAFRNKAEQHITLKLRRKFFNASPDGVVDAFNNALMKFLHTRTFKDEGFKQGQPEGGWTAHELAVGTLGGYLYRGSLHELIQMHRRTRHEVQWTYPEDGGEHDDAALDDIRNVGDPSRFADPAHAYEHLSIVKRMRECLNKLSDTLRATMFLYLDDMPMEQIARQQDLHVPTVKSRLHAARKLVTECTRKGMD
;
A
#
# COMPACT_ATOMS: atom_id res chain seq x y z
N MET A 1 23.06 -19.85 10.84
CA MET A 1 22.04 -19.97 9.78
C MET A 1 20.94 -20.88 10.29
N ASN A 2 19.90 -20.34 10.92
CA ASN A 2 18.71 -21.12 11.31
C ASN A 2 17.64 -20.87 10.27
N SER A 3 17.55 -21.75 9.26
CA SER A 3 16.37 -21.86 8.42
C SER A 3 15.27 -22.46 9.28
N LEU A 4 14.56 -21.62 10.04
CA LEU A 4 13.27 -21.99 10.57
C LEU A 4 12.36 -22.16 9.35
N ASP A 5 12.17 -23.40 8.93
CA ASP A 5 11.19 -23.73 7.90
C ASP A 5 9.86 -23.09 8.30
N SER A 6 9.40 -22.17 7.47
CA SER A 6 8.16 -21.44 7.73
C SER A 6 7.02 -22.45 7.78
N LYS A 7 6.32 -22.54 8.91
CA LYS A 7 5.18 -23.44 9.08
C LYS A 7 4.18 -23.24 7.94
N ARG A 8 3.72 -24.36 7.39
CA ARG A 8 2.75 -24.42 6.31
C ARG A 8 1.44 -24.97 6.85
N TYR A 9 0.32 -24.44 6.36
CA TYR A 9 -1.01 -24.92 6.70
C TYR A 9 -1.85 -25.14 5.45
N VAL A 10 -2.52 -26.29 5.40
CA VAL A 10 -3.59 -26.52 4.43
C VAL A 10 -4.81 -25.73 4.89
N ILE A 11 -5.24 -24.82 4.04
CA ILE A 11 -6.37 -23.92 4.30
C ILE A 11 -7.44 -24.24 3.27
N GLU A 12 -8.60 -24.71 3.73
CA GLU A 12 -9.71 -25.10 2.86
C GLU A 12 -10.75 -23.99 2.68
N ASN A 13 -10.91 -23.14 3.70
CA ASN A 13 -11.90 -22.07 3.77
C ASN A 13 -11.46 -20.97 4.75
N VAL A 14 -12.24 -19.88 4.80
CA VAL A 14 -11.95 -18.73 5.67
C VAL A 14 -11.95 -19.12 7.15
N ASP A 15 -12.87 -19.97 7.60
CA ASP A 15 -12.97 -20.38 9.00
C ASP A 15 -11.77 -21.23 9.45
N ALA A 16 -11.21 -22.05 8.57
CA ALA A 16 -9.97 -22.78 8.80
C ALA A 16 -8.80 -21.81 8.97
N LEU A 17 -8.69 -20.80 8.10
CA LEU A 17 -7.66 -19.77 8.23
C LEU A 17 -7.77 -19.02 9.57
N LEU A 18 -8.96 -18.61 9.98
CA LEU A 18 -9.16 -17.91 11.24
C LEU A 18 -8.76 -18.78 12.44
N ARG A 19 -9.15 -20.07 12.44
CA ARG A 19 -8.73 -21.02 13.48
C ARG A 19 -7.21 -21.17 13.53
N ILE A 20 -6.55 -21.28 12.38
CA ILE A 20 -5.08 -21.33 12.30
C ILE A 20 -4.46 -20.05 12.85
N MET A 21 -4.97 -18.88 12.47
CA MET A 21 -4.45 -17.59 12.95
C MET A 21 -4.63 -17.41 14.47
N HIS A 22 -5.73 -17.93 15.03
CA HIS A 22 -5.94 -17.94 16.48
C HIS A 22 -5.03 -18.93 17.20
N ALA A 23 -4.78 -20.11 16.61
CA ALA A 23 -3.95 -21.15 17.21
C ALA A 23 -2.44 -20.86 17.07
N ASP A 24 -2.02 -20.15 16.03
CA ASP A 24 -0.63 -19.79 15.75
C ASP A 24 -0.48 -18.27 15.53
N PRO A 25 -0.30 -17.48 16.62
CA PRO A 25 -0.13 -16.04 16.54
C PRO A 25 1.10 -15.61 15.74
N HIS A 26 2.16 -16.45 15.69
CA HIS A 26 3.35 -16.16 14.90
C HIS A 26 3.05 -16.26 13.40
N TYR A 27 2.28 -17.25 12.98
CA TYR A 27 1.80 -17.35 11.60
C TYR A 27 0.91 -16.15 11.24
N ALA A 28 -0.03 -15.78 12.12
CA ALA A 28 -0.91 -14.64 11.92
C ALA A 28 -0.14 -13.31 11.76
N LEU A 29 0.83 -13.06 12.64
CA LEU A 29 1.66 -11.86 12.60
C LEU A 29 2.55 -11.84 11.34
N ALA A 30 3.15 -12.98 10.99
CA ALA A 30 3.96 -13.09 9.77
C ALA A 30 3.12 -12.82 8.51
N PHE A 31 1.90 -13.33 8.45
CA PHE A 31 0.97 -13.08 7.35
C PHE A 31 0.62 -11.60 7.27
N ARG A 32 0.17 -10.99 8.39
CA ARG A 32 -0.20 -9.57 8.45
C ARG A 32 0.96 -8.69 7.99
N ASN A 33 2.13 -8.83 8.62
CA ASN A 33 3.28 -7.96 8.34
C ASN A 33 3.70 -8.06 6.88
N LYS A 34 3.65 -9.28 6.30
CA LYS A 34 4.00 -9.50 4.91
C LYS A 34 2.96 -8.92 3.96
N ALA A 35 1.68 -9.11 4.24
CA ALA A 35 0.58 -8.57 3.44
C ALA A 35 0.60 -7.04 3.47
N GLU A 36 0.74 -6.45 4.66
CA GLU A 36 0.86 -5.01 4.87
C GLU A 36 2.04 -4.44 4.06
N GLN A 37 3.24 -5.01 4.22
CA GLN A 37 4.43 -4.58 3.49
C GLN A 37 4.22 -4.65 1.96
N HIS A 38 3.66 -5.76 1.46
CA HIS A 38 3.50 -5.99 0.03
C HIS A 38 2.43 -5.07 -0.58
N ILE A 39 1.28 -4.95 0.09
CA ILE A 39 0.10 -4.23 -0.39
C ILE A 39 0.32 -2.73 -0.28
N THR A 40 0.81 -2.23 0.86
CA THR A 40 1.06 -0.79 1.04
C THR A 40 2.14 -0.31 0.09
N LEU A 41 3.19 -1.09 -0.18
CA LEU A 41 4.20 -0.75 -1.18
C LEU A 41 3.59 -0.63 -2.58
N LYS A 42 2.73 -1.58 -2.98
CA LYS A 42 2.01 -1.53 -4.27
C LYS A 42 1.06 -0.34 -4.35
N LEU A 43 0.32 -0.05 -3.29
CA LEU A 43 -0.64 1.06 -3.24
C LEU A 43 0.06 2.42 -3.24
N ARG A 44 1.17 2.58 -2.50
CA ARG A 44 1.98 3.81 -2.52
C ARG A 44 2.56 4.08 -3.91
N ARG A 45 2.95 3.04 -4.65
CA ARG A 45 3.37 3.15 -6.05
C ARG A 45 2.24 3.50 -7.02
N LYS A 46 0.97 3.29 -6.66
CA LYS A 46 -0.17 3.58 -7.53
C LYS A 46 -0.89 4.88 -7.16
N PHE A 47 -0.93 5.20 -5.87
CA PHE A 47 -1.60 6.37 -5.28
C PHE A 47 -0.58 7.29 -4.62
N PHE A 48 0.26 7.92 -5.45
CA PHE A 48 1.32 8.83 -4.99
C PHE A 48 0.83 10.05 -4.19
N ASN A 49 -0.46 10.38 -4.28
CA ASN A 49 -1.07 11.50 -3.56
C ASN A 49 -1.65 11.11 -2.19
N ALA A 50 -1.73 9.82 -1.86
CA ALA A 50 -2.23 9.38 -0.57
C ALA A 50 -1.12 9.46 0.49
N SER A 51 -1.46 9.89 1.71
CA SER A 51 -0.50 9.87 2.81
C SER A 51 -0.05 8.42 3.10
N PRO A 52 1.22 8.22 3.50
CA PRO A 52 1.71 6.90 3.88
C PRO A 52 0.84 6.21 4.94
N ASP A 53 0.31 7.00 5.88
CA ASP A 53 -0.59 6.55 6.95
C ASP A 53 -1.95 6.16 6.39
N GLY A 54 -2.53 6.98 5.49
CA GLY A 54 -3.81 6.66 4.86
C GLY A 54 -3.77 5.37 4.03
N VAL A 55 -2.62 5.02 3.46
CA VAL A 55 -2.44 3.74 2.76
C VAL A 55 -2.40 2.56 3.75
N VAL A 56 -1.79 2.73 4.93
CA VAL A 56 -1.77 1.72 5.99
C VAL A 56 -3.17 1.55 6.58
N ASP A 57 -3.89 2.64 6.84
CA ASP A 57 -5.26 2.63 7.33
C ASP A 57 -6.20 1.93 6.35
N ALA A 58 -6.06 2.20 5.04
CA ALA A 58 -6.82 1.52 4.01
C ALA A 58 -6.56 0.01 4.00
N PHE A 59 -5.32 -0.41 4.24
CA PHE A 59 -4.99 -1.83 4.43
C PHE A 59 -5.64 -2.42 5.68
N ASN A 60 -5.47 -1.78 6.83
CA ASN A 60 -6.04 -2.24 8.10
C ASN A 60 -7.56 -2.35 8.03
N ASN A 61 -8.24 -1.37 7.44
CA ASN A 61 -9.69 -1.37 7.26
C ASN A 61 -10.15 -2.53 6.35
N ALA A 62 -9.43 -2.80 5.26
CA ALA A 62 -9.73 -3.92 4.38
C ALA A 62 -9.51 -5.28 5.07
N LEU A 63 -8.44 -5.41 5.85
CA LEU A 63 -8.15 -6.61 6.63
C LEU A 63 -9.24 -6.83 7.69
N MET A 64 -9.63 -5.80 8.43
CA MET A 64 -10.70 -5.88 9.43
C MET A 64 -12.03 -6.25 8.78
N LYS A 65 -12.38 -5.66 7.63
CA LYS A 65 -13.58 -6.06 6.89
C LYS A 65 -13.54 -7.52 6.49
N PHE A 66 -12.42 -8.01 5.95
CA PHE A 66 -12.24 -9.42 5.63
C PHE A 66 -12.47 -10.34 6.84
N LEU A 67 -11.87 -10.01 7.99
CA LEU A 67 -12.00 -10.79 9.23
C LEU A 67 -13.46 -10.85 9.73
N HIS A 68 -14.24 -9.78 9.49
CA HIS A 68 -15.65 -9.71 9.90
C HIS A 68 -16.60 -10.36 8.90
N THR A 69 -16.46 -10.06 7.60
CA THR A 69 -17.45 -10.44 6.59
C THR A 69 -17.23 -11.84 6.04
N ARG A 70 -16.00 -12.37 6.14
CA ARG A 70 -15.61 -13.69 5.61
C ARG A 70 -15.98 -13.90 4.14
N THR A 71 -16.00 -12.81 3.36
CA THR A 71 -16.50 -12.77 1.97
C THR A 71 -15.53 -13.33 0.93
N PHE A 72 -14.38 -13.87 1.35
CA PHE A 72 -13.43 -14.48 0.43
C PHE A 72 -13.91 -15.88 0.03
N LYS A 73 -13.87 -16.18 -1.26
CA LYS A 73 -14.33 -17.46 -1.80
C LYS A 73 -13.34 -18.58 -1.47
N ASP A 74 -13.86 -19.70 -0.97
CA ASP A 74 -13.07 -20.86 -0.56
C ASP A 74 -12.25 -21.46 -1.70
N GLU A 75 -12.75 -21.39 -2.94
CA GLU A 75 -12.01 -21.84 -4.12
C GLU A 75 -10.69 -21.08 -4.30
N GLY A 76 -10.63 -19.83 -3.82
CA GLY A 76 -9.43 -19.00 -3.86
C GLY A 76 -8.28 -19.52 -2.98
N PHE A 77 -8.57 -20.34 -1.97
CA PHE A 77 -7.53 -21.02 -1.16
C PHE A 77 -7.03 -22.30 -1.82
N LYS A 78 -7.91 -23.01 -2.54
CA LYS A 78 -7.59 -24.28 -3.20
C LYS A 78 -6.81 -24.06 -4.49
N GLN A 79 -7.10 -22.97 -5.21
CA GLN A 79 -6.43 -22.65 -6.47
C GLN A 79 -4.97 -22.25 -6.22
N GLY A 80 -4.05 -23.14 -6.60
CA GLY A 80 -2.60 -22.90 -6.47
C GLY A 80 -2.02 -23.20 -5.08
N GLN A 81 -2.76 -23.92 -4.23
CA GLN A 81 -2.26 -24.37 -2.93
C GLN A 81 -1.07 -25.34 -3.12
N PRO A 82 0.08 -25.08 -2.48
CA PRO A 82 1.19 -26.03 -2.48
C PRO A 82 0.79 -27.35 -1.79
N GLU A 83 1.43 -28.48 -2.15
CA GLU A 83 1.12 -29.80 -1.58
C GLU A 83 1.23 -29.85 -0.04
N GLY A 84 2.10 -29.03 0.55
CA GLY A 84 2.25 -28.89 2.00
C GLY A 84 1.40 -27.78 2.63
N GLY A 85 0.57 -27.09 1.86
CA GLY A 85 -0.19 -25.92 2.28
C GLY A 85 0.59 -24.61 2.16
N TRP A 86 -0.06 -23.52 2.59
CA TRP A 86 0.43 -22.16 2.46
C TRP A 86 1.35 -21.76 3.61
N THR A 87 2.54 -21.26 3.29
CA THR A 87 3.25 -20.40 4.23
C THR A 87 2.53 -19.05 4.38
N ALA A 88 2.75 -18.37 5.50
CA ALA A 88 2.21 -17.03 5.73
C ALA A 88 2.64 -16.04 4.62
N HIS A 89 3.86 -16.20 4.10
CA HIS A 89 4.39 -15.37 3.03
C HIS A 89 3.70 -15.63 1.69
N GLU A 90 3.59 -16.89 1.28
CA GLU A 90 2.91 -17.26 0.02
C GLU A 90 1.44 -16.84 0.06
N LEU A 91 0.76 -17.00 1.20
CA LEU A 91 -0.63 -16.58 1.37
C LEU A 91 -0.80 -15.06 1.23
N ALA A 92 0.13 -14.29 1.81
CA ALA A 92 0.13 -12.82 1.75
C ALA A 92 0.39 -12.24 0.35
N VAL A 93 1.10 -12.98 -0.51
CA VAL A 93 1.43 -12.56 -1.89
C VAL A 93 0.51 -13.21 -2.93
N GLY A 94 -0.15 -14.31 -2.58
CA GLY A 94 -1.05 -15.07 -3.44
C GLY A 94 -2.46 -14.47 -3.57
N THR A 95 -3.44 -15.33 -3.82
CA THR A 95 -4.83 -14.95 -4.14
C THR A 95 -5.49 -14.13 -3.03
N LEU A 96 -5.26 -14.49 -1.76
CA LEU A 96 -5.78 -13.73 -0.61
C LEU A 96 -5.13 -12.34 -0.53
N GLY A 97 -3.82 -12.23 -0.74
CA GLY A 97 -3.12 -10.96 -0.84
C GLY A 97 -3.67 -10.06 -1.95
N GLY A 98 -3.98 -10.64 -3.12
CA GLY A 98 -4.63 -9.94 -4.23
C GLY A 98 -6.05 -9.45 -3.90
N TYR A 99 -6.82 -10.25 -3.15
CA TYR A 99 -8.13 -9.85 -2.65
C TYR A 99 -8.03 -8.67 -1.67
N LEU A 100 -7.13 -8.78 -0.68
CA LEU A 100 -6.89 -7.72 0.29
C LEU A 100 -6.42 -6.44 -0.41
N TYR A 101 -5.53 -6.53 -1.40
CA TYR A 101 -5.12 -5.38 -2.21
C TYR A 101 -6.32 -4.66 -2.86
N ARG A 102 -7.28 -5.39 -3.43
CA ARG A 102 -8.49 -4.79 -4.03
C ARG A 102 -9.38 -4.14 -2.96
N GLY A 103 -9.50 -4.76 -1.79
CA GLY A 103 -10.21 -4.17 -0.65
C GLY A 103 -9.56 -2.88 -0.19
N SER A 104 -8.24 -2.89 0.02
CA SER A 104 -7.46 -1.72 0.44
C SER A 104 -7.49 -0.60 -0.60
N LEU A 105 -7.43 -0.95 -1.88
CA LEU A 105 -7.62 -0.01 -2.97
C LEU A 105 -9.00 0.68 -2.89
N HIS A 106 -10.05 -0.08 -2.61
CA HIS A 106 -11.40 0.45 -2.49
C HIS A 106 -11.53 1.40 -1.29
N GLU A 107 -11.00 1.02 -0.12
CA GLU A 107 -10.95 1.89 1.06
C GLU A 107 -10.22 3.20 0.78
N LEU A 108 -9.07 3.12 0.09
CA LEU A 108 -8.27 4.29 -0.24
C LEU A 108 -9.02 5.24 -1.20
N ILE A 109 -9.76 4.70 -2.17
CA ILE A 109 -10.61 5.48 -3.07
C ILE A 109 -11.75 6.14 -2.28
N GLN A 110 -12.39 5.41 -1.35
CA GLN A 110 -13.45 5.97 -0.52
C GLN A 110 -12.92 7.11 0.37
N MET A 111 -11.76 6.91 1.02
CA MET A 111 -11.10 7.95 1.80
C MET A 111 -10.82 9.19 0.96
N HIS A 112 -10.25 9.02 -0.24
CA HIS A 112 -9.98 10.14 -1.13
C HIS A 112 -11.25 10.86 -1.60
N ARG A 113 -12.36 10.13 -1.77
CA ARG A 113 -13.68 10.71 -2.08
C ARG A 113 -14.21 11.52 -0.90
N ARG A 114 -14.11 11.01 0.33
CA ARG A 114 -14.54 11.74 1.54
C ARG A 114 -13.72 13.02 1.71
N THR A 115 -12.40 12.96 1.65
CA THR A 115 -11.52 14.14 1.75
C THR A 115 -11.81 15.19 0.66
N ARG A 116 -12.22 14.79 -0.55
CA ARG A 116 -12.63 15.73 -1.62
C ARG A 116 -14.02 16.34 -1.43
N HIS A 117 -14.91 15.69 -0.69
CA HIS A 117 -16.25 16.20 -0.40
C HIS A 117 -16.34 16.90 0.97
N GLU A 118 -15.33 16.77 1.85
CA GLU A 118 -15.38 17.20 3.26
C GLU A 118 -14.53 18.43 3.63
N VAL A 119 -14.07 19.25 2.69
CA VAL A 119 -13.54 20.59 3.08
C VAL A 119 -14.65 21.64 3.03
N GLN A 120 -15.61 21.49 3.94
CA GLN A 120 -16.37 22.58 4.54
C GLN A 120 -16.57 22.24 6.01
N TRP A 121 -15.55 22.56 6.82
CA TRP A 121 -15.72 22.65 8.26
C TRP A 121 -16.23 24.06 8.59
N THR A 122 -17.54 24.21 8.71
CA THR A 122 -18.10 25.31 9.50
C THR A 122 -17.85 24.98 10.97
N TYR A 123 -17.05 25.81 11.62
CA TYR A 123 -16.89 25.82 13.08
C TYR A 123 -18.27 25.83 13.74
N PRO A 124 -18.53 24.98 14.75
CA PRO A 124 -19.51 25.33 15.76
C PRO A 124 -18.91 26.48 16.57
N GLU A 125 -19.65 27.57 16.68
CA GLU A 125 -19.30 28.68 17.54
C GLU A 125 -19.03 28.20 18.97
N ASP A 126 -18.02 28.83 19.55
CA ASP A 126 -17.52 28.68 20.91
C ASP A 126 -18.64 28.86 21.95
N GLY A 127 -18.62 28.05 23.02
CA GLY A 127 -19.61 28.17 24.08
C GLY A 127 -19.59 27.06 25.12
N GLY A 128 -18.65 27.13 26.06
CA GLY A 128 -18.89 26.69 27.44
C GLY A 128 -17.97 25.60 28.00
N GLU A 129 -17.10 26.04 28.90
CA GLU A 129 -16.45 25.33 30.01
C GLU A 129 -16.94 23.90 30.33
N HIS A 130 -16.02 22.92 30.40
CA HIS A 130 -15.95 21.99 31.54
C HIS A 130 -14.58 21.31 31.65
N ASP A 131 -14.14 21.26 32.92
CA ASP A 131 -12.84 20.87 33.45
C ASP A 131 -12.42 19.40 33.25
N ASP A 132 -11.10 19.25 33.12
CA ASP A 132 -10.16 18.29 33.71
C ASP A 132 -10.52 16.81 34.01
N ALA A 133 -9.45 16.02 33.79
CA ALA A 133 -9.11 14.74 34.41
C ALA A 133 -9.65 13.45 33.74
N ALA A 134 -8.95 13.01 32.70
CA ALA A 134 -8.80 11.58 32.43
C ALA A 134 -7.45 11.23 31.77
N LEU A 135 -6.55 10.73 32.61
CA LEU A 135 -5.65 9.61 32.33
C LEU A 135 -4.35 9.92 31.58
N ASP A 136 -3.43 10.45 32.37
CA ASP A 136 -1.99 10.19 32.35
C ASP A 136 -1.72 8.66 32.48
N ASP A 137 -1.59 7.93 31.37
CA ASP A 137 -0.85 6.66 31.30
C ASP A 137 -0.54 6.28 29.83
N ILE A 138 0.52 5.50 29.63
CA ILE A 138 1.12 5.04 28.35
C ILE A 138 2.27 5.93 27.84
N ARG A 139 3.29 6.09 28.70
CA ARG A 139 4.70 6.24 28.28
C ARG A 139 5.31 4.87 27.96
N ASN A 140 5.17 4.40 26.71
CA ASN A 140 6.07 3.50 25.96
C ASN A 140 5.29 2.64 24.95
N VAL A 141 5.23 3.09 23.70
CA VAL A 141 5.18 2.17 22.54
C VAL A 141 6.01 2.80 21.41
N GLY A 142 7.33 2.84 21.60
CA GLY A 142 8.24 3.10 20.48
C GLY A 142 8.19 1.91 19.53
N ASP A 143 7.47 2.07 18.42
CA ASP A 143 7.45 1.11 17.32
C ASP A 143 8.89 0.97 16.75
N PRO A 144 9.51 -0.21 16.75
CA PRO A 144 10.86 -0.42 16.18
C PRO A 144 10.88 -0.36 14.63
N SER A 145 9.81 0.13 14.01
CA SER A 145 9.74 0.43 12.59
C SER A 145 10.75 1.52 12.20
N ARG A 146 11.50 1.30 11.10
CA ARG A 146 12.40 2.30 10.48
C ARG A 146 11.67 3.57 9.99
N PHE A 147 10.36 3.65 10.17
CA PHE A 147 9.51 4.82 9.88
C PHE A 147 8.98 5.52 11.14
N ALA A 148 9.38 5.08 12.34
CA ALA A 148 9.02 5.72 13.61
C ALA A 148 9.81 7.00 13.90
N ASP A 149 10.81 7.33 13.07
CA ASP A 149 11.56 8.58 13.13
C ASP A 149 10.87 9.65 12.25
N PRO A 150 10.24 10.69 12.85
CA PRO A 150 9.58 11.76 12.11
C PRO A 150 10.52 12.48 11.14
N ALA A 151 11.82 12.55 11.44
CA ALA A 151 12.81 13.18 10.56
C ALA A 151 13.00 12.34 9.28
N HIS A 152 13.08 11.02 9.40
CA HIS A 152 13.24 10.11 8.27
C HIS A 152 11.95 9.99 7.44
N ALA A 153 10.78 10.12 8.06
CA ALA A 153 9.50 10.26 7.38
C ALA A 153 9.40 11.60 6.63
N TYR A 154 9.90 12.68 7.21
CA TYR A 154 9.96 14.01 6.58
C TYR A 154 10.92 14.03 5.39
N GLU A 155 12.09 13.39 5.51
CA GLU A 155 13.04 13.21 4.41
C GLU A 155 12.38 12.44 3.26
N HIS A 156 11.68 11.35 3.56
CA HIS A 156 10.96 10.56 2.55
C HIS A 156 9.83 11.38 1.88
N LEU A 157 9.03 12.13 2.63
CA LEU A 157 8.01 13.03 2.09
C LEU A 157 8.61 14.15 1.25
N SER A 158 9.76 14.69 1.65
CA SER A 158 10.48 15.74 0.92
C SER A 158 11.02 15.24 -0.42
N ILE A 159 11.56 14.02 -0.46
CA ILE A 159 12.04 13.36 -1.67
C ILE A 159 10.85 13.08 -2.60
N VAL A 160 9.73 12.59 -2.06
CA VAL A 160 8.50 12.33 -2.85
C VAL A 160 7.93 13.61 -3.44
N LYS A 161 7.89 14.71 -2.67
CA LYS A 161 7.46 16.04 -3.16
C LYS A 161 8.36 16.52 -4.31
N ARG A 162 9.68 16.39 -4.17
CA ARG A 162 10.64 16.75 -5.23
C ARG A 162 10.49 15.88 -6.47
N MET A 163 10.33 14.57 -6.31
CA MET A 163 10.07 13.66 -7.44
C MET A 163 8.81 14.07 -8.21
N ARG A 164 7.76 14.50 -7.51
CA ARG A 164 6.52 15.00 -8.12
C ARG A 164 6.74 16.32 -8.87
N GLU A 165 7.47 17.26 -8.29
CA GLU A 165 7.86 18.50 -8.97
C GLU A 165 8.69 18.20 -10.23
N CYS A 166 9.56 17.21 -10.17
CA CYS A 166 10.36 16.75 -11.30
C CYS A 166 9.53 16.06 -12.38
N LEU A 167 8.54 15.24 -12.01
CA LEU A 167 7.59 14.65 -12.96
C LEU A 167 6.76 15.73 -13.67
N ASN A 168 6.40 16.80 -12.97
CA ASN A 168 5.66 17.93 -13.56
C ASN A 168 6.50 18.79 -14.51
N LYS A 169 7.84 18.71 -14.42
CA LYS A 169 8.78 19.38 -15.34
C LYS A 169 9.08 18.57 -16.60
N LEU A 170 8.63 17.31 -16.68
CA LEU A 170 8.74 16.51 -17.90
C LEU A 170 7.87 17.10 -19.01
N SER A 171 8.28 16.91 -20.26
CA SER A 171 7.41 17.21 -21.41
C SER A 171 6.13 16.37 -21.35
N ASP A 172 5.03 16.89 -21.90
CA ASP A 172 3.72 16.24 -21.86
C ASP A 172 3.76 14.80 -22.38
N THR A 173 4.56 14.55 -23.41
CA THR A 173 4.74 13.23 -24.01
C THR A 173 5.44 12.25 -23.06
N LEU A 174 6.52 12.66 -22.40
CA LEU A 174 7.25 11.84 -21.43
C LEU A 174 6.43 11.60 -20.17
N ARG A 175 5.73 12.64 -19.70
CA ARG A 175 4.85 12.61 -18.54
C ARG A 175 3.68 11.65 -18.77
N ALA A 176 3.02 11.73 -19.92
CA ALA A 176 1.92 10.84 -20.27
C ALA A 176 2.37 9.37 -20.36
N THR A 177 3.51 9.09 -21.03
CA THR A 177 4.06 7.73 -21.09
C THR A 177 4.44 7.21 -19.70
N MET A 178 5.01 8.07 -18.84
CA MET A 178 5.36 7.70 -17.47
C MET A 178 4.12 7.40 -16.64
N PHE A 179 3.06 8.21 -16.73
CA PHE A 179 1.81 7.96 -15.99
C PHE A 179 1.16 6.64 -16.38
N LEU A 180 1.05 6.32 -17.68
CA LEU A 180 0.52 5.03 -18.10
C LEU A 180 1.36 3.85 -17.60
N TYR A 181 2.69 4.00 -17.57
CA TYR A 181 3.58 2.99 -17.02
C TYR A 181 3.43 2.83 -15.49
N LEU A 182 3.19 3.93 -14.77
CA LEU A 182 2.93 3.90 -13.32
C LEU A 182 1.55 3.31 -12.98
N ASP A 183 0.60 3.34 -13.92
CA ASP A 183 -0.70 2.67 -13.82
C ASP A 183 -0.64 1.15 -14.10
N ASP A 184 0.56 0.56 -14.11
CA ASP A 184 0.83 -0.86 -14.43
C ASP A 184 0.36 -1.27 -15.83
N MET A 185 0.25 -0.32 -16.77
CA MET A 185 -0.11 -0.65 -18.16
C MET A 185 1.06 -1.36 -18.87
N PRO A 186 0.84 -2.52 -19.52
CA PRO A 186 1.86 -3.18 -20.33
C PRO A 186 2.39 -2.27 -21.43
N MET A 187 3.70 -2.37 -21.75
CA MET A 187 4.34 -1.49 -22.74
C MET A 187 3.69 -1.59 -24.13
N GLU A 188 3.17 -2.76 -24.49
CA GLU A 188 2.44 -3.02 -25.72
C GLU A 188 1.11 -2.27 -25.77
N GLN A 189 0.44 -2.11 -24.63
CA GLN A 189 -0.79 -1.34 -24.52
C GLN A 189 -0.52 0.18 -24.54
N ILE A 190 0.53 0.63 -23.86
CA ILE A 190 0.98 2.04 -23.93
C ILE A 190 1.34 2.41 -25.37
N ALA A 191 2.07 1.54 -26.06
CA ALA A 191 2.44 1.69 -27.46
C ALA A 191 1.21 1.87 -28.35
N ARG A 192 0.18 1.02 -28.19
CA ARG A 192 -1.08 1.15 -28.94
C ARG A 192 -1.85 2.42 -28.60
N GLN A 193 -1.95 2.78 -27.31
CA GLN A 193 -2.72 3.94 -26.87
C GLN A 193 -2.11 5.27 -27.31
N GLN A 194 -0.79 5.33 -27.40
CA GLN A 194 -0.05 6.54 -27.78
C GLN A 194 0.35 6.56 -29.27
N ASP A 195 -0.06 5.55 -30.04
CA ASP A 195 0.33 5.34 -31.43
C ASP A 195 1.85 5.36 -31.65
N LEU A 196 2.55 4.51 -30.88
CA LEU A 196 4.01 4.40 -30.87
C LEU A 196 4.45 2.94 -31.05
N HIS A 197 5.69 2.75 -31.45
CA HIS A 197 6.36 1.45 -31.32
C HIS A 197 6.85 1.21 -29.89
N VAL A 198 6.84 -0.05 -29.45
CA VAL A 198 7.32 -0.47 -28.11
C VAL A 198 8.76 0.00 -27.80
N PRO A 199 9.73 -0.04 -28.73
CA PRO A 199 11.06 0.54 -28.49
C PRO A 199 11.03 2.04 -28.15
N THR A 200 10.11 2.79 -28.77
CA THR A 200 9.93 4.22 -28.49
C THR A 200 9.37 4.44 -27.09
N VAL A 201 8.44 3.59 -26.63
CA VAL A 201 7.95 3.61 -25.24
C VAL A 201 9.11 3.34 -24.27
N LYS A 202 9.95 2.34 -24.53
CA LYS A 202 11.14 2.04 -23.71
C LYS A 202 12.10 3.22 -23.64
N SER A 203 12.38 3.85 -24.80
CA SER A 203 13.25 5.02 -24.89
C SER A 203 12.68 6.21 -24.10
N ARG A 204 11.38 6.50 -24.24
CA ARG A 204 10.67 7.54 -23.47
C ARG A 204 10.71 7.29 -21.98
N LEU A 205 10.45 6.06 -21.53
CA LEU A 205 10.55 5.69 -20.11
C LEU A 205 11.97 5.80 -19.58
N HIS A 206 12.97 5.42 -20.37
CA HIS A 206 14.36 5.58 -19.99
C HIS A 206 14.74 7.07 -19.83
N ALA A 207 14.38 7.90 -20.82
CA ALA A 207 14.61 9.34 -20.77
C ALA A 207 13.87 10.01 -19.59
N ALA A 208 12.59 9.68 -19.39
CA ALA A 208 11.79 10.21 -18.30
C ALA A 208 12.37 9.82 -16.92
N ARG A 209 12.79 8.55 -16.75
CA ARG A 209 13.46 8.11 -15.51
C ARG A 209 14.77 8.86 -15.27
N LYS A 210 15.61 8.98 -16.29
CA LYS A 210 16.88 9.70 -16.19
C LYS A 210 16.67 11.15 -15.74
N LEU A 211 15.73 11.86 -16.37
CA LEU A 211 15.41 13.25 -16.05
C LEU A 211 14.84 13.42 -14.64
N VAL A 212 13.94 12.52 -14.21
CA VAL A 212 13.38 12.55 -12.85
C VAL A 212 14.47 12.27 -11.82
N THR A 213 15.32 11.28 -12.04
CA THR A 213 16.44 10.97 -11.13
C THR A 213 17.44 12.12 -11.04
N GLU A 214 17.83 12.72 -12.16
CA GLU A 214 18.74 13.86 -12.19
C GLU A 214 18.14 15.10 -11.50
N CYS A 215 16.86 15.39 -11.75
CA CYS A 215 16.14 16.49 -11.12
C CYS A 215 15.98 16.29 -9.60
N THR A 216 15.72 15.04 -9.17
CA THR A 216 15.59 14.73 -7.74
C THR A 216 16.94 14.84 -7.03
N ARG A 217 18.02 14.41 -7.68
CA ARG A 217 19.40 14.49 -7.14
C ARG A 217 19.91 15.94 -7.06
N LYS A 218 19.67 16.77 -8.07
CA LYS A 218 20.09 18.19 -8.09
C LYS A 218 19.43 19.05 -7.00
N GLY A 219 18.31 18.59 -6.44
CA GLY A 219 17.66 19.28 -5.33
C GLY A 219 18.12 18.78 -3.95
N MET A 220 19.14 17.93 -3.86
CA MET A 220 19.70 17.40 -2.60
C MET A 220 21.04 18.03 -2.19
N ASP A 221 21.65 18.83 -3.07
CA ASP A 221 22.78 19.74 -2.75
C ASP A 221 22.23 21.08 -2.24
#